data_AF-A0A0L8FJ24-F1
#
_entry.id   AF-A0A0L8FJ24-F1
#
_cell.length_a   1.000
_cell.length_b   1.000
_cell.length_c   1.000
_cell.angle_alpha   90.00
_cell.angle_beta   90.00
_cell.angle_gamma   90.00
#
_symmetry.space_group_name_H-M   'P 1'
#
loop_
_entity.id
_entity.type
_entity.pdbx_description
1 polymer ?
#
loop_
_entity_poly.entity_id
_entity_poly.type
_entity_poly.pdbx_seq_one_letter_code
_entity_poly.pdbx_strand_id
1 'polypeptide(L)'
;MAQRRTVTPIIATIRNWFLGFKHQSPLRYEEEYAKRTQPPPSLPVGPHHKLSGNYYYTRDARREVLPPVVAYSPTPAIAAGESAESQETVKKLPPIPGFGYDWSTGKSEFKTK
;
A
#
# COMPACT_ATOMS: atom_id res chain seq x y z
N MET A 1 -17.54 -39.23 5.36
CA MET A 1 -17.55 -37.87 5.92
C MET A 1 -17.29 -37.98 7.41
N ALA A 2 -16.18 -37.46 7.92
CA ALA A 2 -15.93 -37.48 9.37
C ALA A 2 -16.83 -36.42 10.01
N GLN A 3 -17.76 -36.85 10.87
CA GLN A 3 -18.71 -35.94 11.53
C GLN A 3 -17.97 -34.84 12.30
N ARG A 4 -18.33 -33.56 12.08
CA ARG A 4 -17.83 -32.41 12.86
C ARG A 4 -17.98 -32.71 14.35
N ARG A 5 -16.85 -32.62 15.09
CA ARG A 5 -16.90 -32.73 16.55
C ARG A 5 -17.69 -31.55 17.09
N THR A 6 -18.89 -31.82 17.58
CA THR A 6 -19.78 -30.82 18.18
C THR A 6 -20.17 -31.26 19.58
N VAL A 7 -20.54 -30.28 20.40
CA VAL A 7 -21.05 -30.53 21.74
C VAL A 7 -22.48 -31.07 21.64
N THR A 8 -22.93 -31.81 22.67
CA THR A 8 -24.30 -32.30 22.74
C THR A 8 -25.32 -31.14 22.66
N PRO A 9 -26.53 -31.38 22.11
CA PRO A 9 -27.53 -30.32 21.95
C PRO A 9 -27.87 -29.58 23.26
N ILE A 10 -27.91 -30.29 24.39
CA ILE A 10 -28.19 -29.72 25.72
C ILE A 10 -27.11 -28.72 26.14
N ILE A 11 -25.84 -29.04 25.95
CA ILE A 11 -24.76 -28.13 26.31
C ILE A 11 -24.70 -26.96 25.31
N ALA A 12 -25.04 -27.21 24.05
CA ALA A 12 -25.11 -26.16 23.04
C ALA A 12 -26.21 -25.12 23.36
N THR A 13 -27.38 -25.54 23.86
CA THR A 13 -28.46 -24.61 24.27
C THR A 13 -28.06 -23.81 25.50
N ILE A 14 -27.50 -24.47 26.54
CA ILE A 14 -26.99 -23.80 27.74
C ILE A 14 -25.94 -22.74 27.36
N ARG A 15 -24.97 -23.11 26.52
CA ARG A 15 -23.92 -22.18 26.06
C ARG A 15 -24.48 -20.99 25.30
N ASN A 16 -25.40 -21.22 24.36
CA ASN A 16 -25.99 -20.13 23.57
C ASN A 16 -26.86 -19.21 24.44
N TRP A 17 -27.50 -19.76 25.46
CA TRP A 17 -28.29 -18.98 26.42
C TRP A 17 -27.41 -18.04 27.24
N PHE A 18 -26.31 -18.54 27.83
CA PHE A 18 -25.37 -17.70 28.57
C PHE A 18 -24.61 -16.68 27.70
N LEU A 19 -24.37 -17.00 26.42
CA LEU A 19 -23.70 -16.08 25.49
C LEU A 19 -24.64 -15.02 24.90
N GLY A 20 -25.95 -15.26 24.85
CA GLY A 20 -26.92 -14.39 24.18
C GLY A 20 -26.86 -14.44 22.65
N PHE A 21 -26.01 -15.28 22.06
CA PHE A 21 -25.91 -15.51 20.62
C PHE A 21 -25.50 -16.96 20.30
N LYS A 22 -25.71 -17.36 19.04
CA LYS A 22 -25.29 -18.69 18.57
C LYS A 22 -23.77 -18.78 18.53
N HIS A 23 -23.21 -19.66 19.35
CA HIS A 23 -21.76 -19.87 19.40
C HIS A 23 -21.21 -20.32 18.04
N GLN A 24 -20.23 -19.57 17.53
CA GLN A 24 -19.41 -19.95 16.39
C GLN A 24 -18.11 -20.56 16.91
N SER A 25 -17.80 -21.77 16.46
CA SER A 25 -16.61 -22.47 16.93
C SER A 25 -15.35 -21.86 16.28
N PRO A 26 -14.33 -21.43 17.05
CA PRO A 26 -13.06 -20.95 16.49
C PRO A 26 -12.13 -22.12 16.11
N LEU A 27 -12.56 -23.36 16.33
CA LEU A 27 -11.76 -24.55 16.06
C LEU A 27 -11.75 -24.85 14.56
N ARG A 28 -10.61 -25.37 14.10
CA ARG A 28 -10.37 -25.68 12.69
C ARG A 28 -10.82 -27.10 12.39
N TYR A 29 -11.86 -27.25 11.57
CA TYR A 29 -12.35 -28.55 11.11
C TYR A 29 -11.91 -28.81 9.67
N GLU A 30 -11.85 -30.09 9.29
CA GLU A 30 -11.38 -30.51 7.97
C GLU A 30 -12.27 -29.99 6.83
N GLU A 31 -13.57 -29.83 7.06
CA GLU A 31 -14.54 -29.35 6.07
C GLU A 31 -14.40 -27.85 5.77
N GLU A 32 -13.91 -27.07 6.74
CA GLU A 32 -13.78 -25.60 6.65
C GLU A 32 -12.37 -25.20 6.20
N TYR A 33 -11.43 -26.15 6.09
CA TYR A 33 -10.04 -25.92 5.71
C TYR A 33 -9.69 -26.61 4.39
N ALA A 34 -8.81 -25.98 3.62
CA ALA A 34 -8.19 -26.64 2.49
C ALA A 34 -7.37 -27.87 2.95
N LYS A 35 -7.33 -28.90 2.11
CA LYS A 35 -6.56 -30.12 2.36
C LYS A 35 -5.07 -29.78 2.59
N ARG A 36 -4.36 -30.60 3.36
CA ARG A 36 -2.90 -30.41 3.53
C ARG A 36 -2.13 -30.66 2.24
N THR A 37 -2.58 -31.62 1.44
CA THR A 37 -2.00 -31.92 0.13
C THR A 37 -2.69 -31.06 -0.92
N GLN A 38 -1.90 -30.24 -1.61
CA GLN A 38 -2.36 -29.38 -2.70
C GLN A 38 -1.79 -29.90 -4.03
N PRO A 39 -2.54 -29.77 -5.15
CA PRO A 39 -2.01 -30.08 -6.46
C PRO A 39 -0.88 -29.10 -6.83
N PRO A 40 0.04 -29.49 -7.73
CA PRO A 40 1.09 -28.58 -8.19
C PRO A 40 0.48 -27.34 -8.86
N PRO A 41 0.86 -26.12 -8.46
CA PRO A 41 0.31 -24.89 -9.04
C PRO A 41 0.95 -24.57 -10.40
N SER A 42 0.17 -23.97 -11.29
CA SER A 42 0.66 -23.31 -12.51
C SER A 42 0.56 -21.79 -12.30
N LEU A 43 1.68 -21.16 -11.97
CA LEU A 43 1.71 -19.72 -11.66
C LEU A 43 1.84 -18.89 -12.95
N PRO A 44 1.15 -17.74 -13.05
CA PRO A 44 1.33 -16.84 -14.17
C PRO A 44 2.74 -16.25 -14.15
N VAL A 45 3.26 -15.97 -15.35
CA VAL A 45 4.58 -15.36 -15.51
C VAL A 45 4.55 -13.87 -15.17
N GLY A 46 5.69 -13.34 -14.76
CA GLY A 46 5.86 -11.90 -14.49
C GLY A 46 5.84 -11.04 -15.77
N PRO A 47 5.71 -9.71 -15.63
CA PRO A 47 5.53 -8.78 -16.75
C PRO A 47 6.73 -8.70 -17.71
N HIS A 48 7.92 -9.11 -17.26
CA HIS A 48 9.15 -9.14 -18.05
C HIS A 48 9.49 -10.53 -18.59
N HIS A 49 8.55 -11.48 -18.58
CA HIS A 49 8.70 -12.75 -19.31
C HIS A 49 8.33 -12.56 -20.79
N LYS A 50 9.10 -11.72 -21.49
CA LYS A 50 8.90 -11.38 -22.91
C LYS A 50 10.13 -11.80 -23.72
N LEU A 51 9.90 -12.37 -24.90
CA LEU A 51 10.95 -12.85 -25.80
C LEU A 51 11.70 -11.71 -26.52
N SER A 52 11.03 -10.57 -26.75
CA SER A 52 11.58 -9.41 -27.45
C SER A 52 11.10 -8.10 -26.81
N GLY A 53 11.78 -7.00 -27.12
CA GLY A 53 11.39 -5.67 -26.61
C GLY A 53 11.46 -5.53 -25.09
N ASN A 54 12.38 -6.26 -24.44
CA ASN A 54 12.48 -6.35 -22.98
C ASN A 54 13.93 -6.26 -22.49
N TYR A 55 14.68 -5.31 -23.06
CA TYR A 55 16.05 -5.05 -22.65
C TYR A 55 16.10 -4.60 -21.18
N TYR A 56 17.13 -5.06 -20.46
CA TYR A 56 17.26 -4.74 -19.03
C TYR A 56 17.49 -3.24 -18.78
N TYR A 57 18.18 -2.55 -19.68
CA TYR A 57 18.53 -1.14 -19.50
C TYR A 57 17.32 -0.20 -19.47
N THR A 58 16.19 -0.57 -20.09
CA THR A 58 14.98 0.27 -20.13
C THR A 58 14.12 0.15 -18.88
N ARG A 59 14.46 -0.74 -17.93
CA ARG A 59 13.67 -1.04 -16.73
C ARG A 59 14.51 -1.08 -15.46
N ASP A 60 15.80 -0.74 -15.54
CA ASP A 60 16.70 -0.80 -14.40
C ASP A 60 16.57 0.47 -13.55
N ALA A 61 15.52 0.52 -12.73
CA ALA A 61 15.26 1.65 -11.82
C ALA A 61 16.45 1.97 -10.89
N ARG A 62 17.33 0.99 -10.62
CA ARG A 62 18.55 1.21 -9.82
C ARG A 62 19.51 2.20 -10.47
N ARG A 63 19.50 2.31 -11.81
CA ARG A 63 20.34 3.24 -12.57
C ARG A 63 19.64 4.56 -12.87
N GLU A 64 18.33 4.64 -12.64
CA GLU A 64 17.54 5.86 -12.76
C GLU A 64 17.67 6.76 -11.52
N VAL A 65 18.20 6.23 -10.42
CA VAL A 65 18.47 7.00 -9.20
C VAL A 65 19.56 8.03 -9.46
N LEU A 66 19.17 9.29 -9.50
CA LEU A 66 20.08 10.42 -9.56
C LEU A 66 20.52 10.86 -8.15
N PRO A 67 21.69 11.49 -8.02
CA PRO A 67 22.06 12.20 -6.80
C PRO A 67 20.98 13.21 -6.39
N PRO A 68 20.85 13.52 -5.08
CA PRO A 68 19.88 14.50 -4.62
C PRO A 68 20.15 15.88 -5.23
N VAL A 69 19.08 16.59 -5.58
CA VAL A 69 19.18 17.97 -6.07
C VAL A 69 19.57 18.88 -4.91
N VAL A 70 20.67 19.62 -5.07
CA VAL A 70 21.14 20.58 -4.07
C VAL A 70 20.30 21.85 -4.17
N ALA A 71 19.40 22.06 -3.20
CA ALA A 71 18.53 23.24 -3.17
C ALA A 71 19.26 24.54 -2.80
N TYR A 72 20.37 24.45 -2.06
CA TYR A 72 21.22 25.57 -1.67
C TYR A 72 22.66 25.09 -1.42
N SER A 73 23.65 25.79 -1.97
CA SER A 73 25.07 25.56 -1.67
C SER A 73 25.72 26.88 -1.24
N PRO A 74 26.51 26.90 -0.15
CA PRO A 74 27.19 28.11 0.32
C PRO A 74 28.39 28.52 -0.57
N THR A 75 28.83 27.67 -1.49
CA THR A 75 29.88 27.96 -2.46
C THR A 75 29.28 28.69 -3.68
N PRO A 76 29.87 29.80 -4.15
CA PRO A 76 29.38 30.50 -5.33
C PRO A 76 29.54 29.61 -6.57
N ALA A 77 28.43 29.17 -7.15
CA ALA A 77 28.43 28.54 -8.46
C ALA A 77 28.58 29.63 -9.53
N ILE A 78 29.60 29.54 -10.38
CA ILE A 78 29.69 30.38 -11.57
C ILE A 78 28.58 29.92 -12.51
N ALA A 79 27.55 30.75 -12.69
CA ALA A 79 26.45 30.46 -13.61
C ALA A 79 27.00 30.34 -15.04
N ALA A 80 26.75 29.20 -15.69
CA ALA A 80 26.93 29.09 -17.13
C ALA A 80 25.83 29.91 -17.81
N GLY A 81 26.16 31.16 -18.11
CA GLY A 81 25.51 32.05 -19.07
C GLY A 81 24.00 31.90 -19.26
N GLU A 82 23.20 32.42 -18.33
CA GLU A 82 21.86 32.91 -18.66
C GLU A 82 21.47 34.04 -17.70
N SER A 83 21.09 35.17 -18.27
CA SER A 83 20.81 36.43 -17.57
C SER A 83 19.60 36.29 -16.66
N ALA A 84 19.78 36.61 -15.39
CA ALA A 84 18.70 36.64 -14.41
C ALA A 84 17.77 37.83 -14.67
N GLU A 85 16.67 37.59 -15.40
CA GLU A 85 15.54 38.53 -15.42
C GLU A 85 14.85 38.55 -14.05
N SER A 86 14.82 39.75 -13.47
CA SER A 86 14.21 40.06 -12.19
C SER A 86 12.69 39.87 -12.24
N GLN A 87 12.19 38.78 -11.65
CA GLN A 87 10.75 38.57 -11.47
C GLN A 87 10.22 39.39 -10.28
N GLU A 88 9.19 40.19 -10.54
CA GLU A 88 8.49 41.04 -9.56
C GLU A 88 7.89 40.23 -8.40
N THR A 89 8.03 40.77 -7.18
CA THR A 89 7.59 40.16 -5.93
C THR A 89 6.10 40.36 -5.70
N VAL A 90 5.27 39.50 -6.30
CA VAL A 90 3.90 39.27 -5.80
C VAL A 90 4.01 38.60 -4.43
N LYS A 91 3.29 39.10 -3.41
CA LYS A 91 3.25 38.52 -2.05
C LYS A 91 2.70 37.08 -2.11
N LYS A 92 3.59 36.10 -2.29
CA LYS A 92 3.25 34.66 -2.26
C LYS A 92 3.13 34.23 -0.80
N LEU A 93 2.07 33.46 -0.49
CA LEU A 93 1.97 32.74 0.77
C LEU A 93 3.22 31.87 0.96
N PRO A 94 3.64 31.58 2.21
CA PRO A 94 4.77 30.69 2.45
C PRO A 94 4.51 29.33 1.78
N PRO A 95 5.52 28.72 1.14
CA PRO A 95 5.37 27.40 0.54
C PRO A 95 5.08 26.37 1.63
N ILE A 96 4.07 25.51 1.40
CA ILE A 96 3.71 24.39 2.29
C ILE A 96 4.17 23.10 1.60
N PRO A 97 4.83 22.15 2.29
CA PRO A 97 5.36 20.92 1.68
C PRO A 97 4.29 19.97 1.11
N GLY A 98 3.01 20.13 1.48
CA GLY A 98 1.89 19.33 1.01
C GLY A 98 0.56 19.80 1.61
N PHE A 99 -0.56 19.20 1.19
CA PHE A 99 -1.87 19.51 1.75
C PHE A 99 -2.06 18.84 3.11
N GLY A 100 -2.76 19.51 4.03
CA GLY A 100 -3.17 18.91 5.32
C GLY A 100 -4.28 17.86 5.11
N TYR A 101 -4.31 16.85 5.98
CA TYR A 101 -5.35 15.82 5.99
C TYR A 101 -6.22 15.93 7.23
N ASP A 102 -7.53 16.08 7.03
CA ASP A 102 -8.51 16.12 8.11
C ASP A 102 -9.02 14.69 8.40
N TRP A 103 -8.70 14.19 9.60
CA TRP A 103 -9.10 12.86 10.07
C TRP A 103 -10.60 12.77 10.40
N SER A 104 -11.27 13.90 10.63
CA SER A 104 -12.70 13.94 10.97
C SER A 104 -13.59 13.80 9.74
N THR A 105 -13.23 14.44 8.63
CA THR A 105 -13.96 14.37 7.37
C THR A 105 -13.38 13.37 6.37
N GLY A 106 -12.16 12.87 6.62
CA GLY A 106 -11.46 11.94 5.75
C GLY A 106 -11.04 12.56 4.41
N LYS A 107 -10.97 13.89 4.33
CA LYS A 107 -10.67 14.65 3.12
C LYS A 107 -9.38 15.45 3.32
N SER A 108 -8.57 15.53 2.27
CA SER A 108 -7.48 16.50 2.22
C SER A 108 -8.08 17.89 2.12
N GLU A 109 -7.68 18.81 3.00
CA GLU A 109 -8.10 20.20 2.92
C GLU A 109 -7.43 20.86 1.72
N PHE A 110 -8.11 20.85 0.57
CA PHE A 110 -7.74 21.72 -0.53
C PHE A 110 -8.26 23.12 -0.18
N LYS A 111 -7.40 23.94 0.41
CA LYS A 111 -7.71 25.34 0.72
C LYS A 111 -7.70 26.16 -0.58
N THR A 112 -8.74 25.98 -1.39
CA THR A 112 -9.05 26.92 -2.46
C THR A 112 -9.45 28.25 -1.82
N LYS A 113 -8.96 29.33 -2.40
CA LYS A 113 -9.18 30.72 -1.98
C LYS A 113 -10.62 31.02 -1.58
#